data_AF-A0A2K3KB46-F1
#
_entry.id   AF-A0A2K3KB46-F1
#
_cell.length_a   1.000
_cell.length_b   1.000
_cell.length_c   1.000
_cell.angle_alpha   90.00
_cell.angle_beta   90.00
_cell.angle_gamma   90.00
#
_symmetry.space_group_name_H-M   'P 1'
#
loop_
_entity.id
_entity.type
_entity.pdbx_description
1 polymer ?
#
loop_
_entity_poly.entity_id
_entity_poly.type
_entity_poly.pdbx_seq_one_letter_code
_entity_poly.pdbx_strand_id
1 'polypeptide(L)'
;MRVVYVAPIEALAKERYRDWEKKFGGGLKLKVVELTGETATDLKLLEKGQVIISTPEKWDALSRRWKQRKHVQQVSLFIIDELHLIGGQGGPILEVIVSRMRYIASQVENKIRIVALSTSLANAKDLGEWIGATSHGLFNFPPGVRPVPLEIHIQGVDIANFEARMQAMTKPTYTSIAQHAKNGKPAIVFVPTRKHVRLTAVDLITYSGADSSEKPFLLRSKDELEPFINKISDEMLKVTLSEGVGYLHEGLNSLDHDIVAQLFEAGW
;
A
#
# COMPACT_ATOMS: atom_id res chain seq x y z
N MET A 1 6.43 8.08 27.07
CA MET A 1 6.72 8.27 25.63
C MET A 1 5.62 7.59 24.84
N ARG A 2 4.94 8.30 23.93
CA ARG A 2 3.93 7.72 23.01
C ARG A 2 4.22 8.15 21.59
N VAL A 3 4.18 7.19 20.69
CA VAL A 3 4.39 7.36 19.26
C VAL A 3 3.07 7.12 18.55
N VAL A 4 2.69 8.01 17.65
CA VAL A 4 1.53 7.84 16.78
C VAL A 4 2.04 7.80 15.35
N TYR A 5 1.67 6.77 14.61
CA TYR A 5 1.92 6.62 13.19
C TYR A 5 0.58 6.65 12.46
N VAL A 6 0.49 7.51 11.45
CA VAL A 6 -0.69 7.69 10.61
C VAL A 6 -0.36 7.21 9.21
N ALA A 7 -0.98 6.09 8.80
CA ALA A 7 -0.98 5.64 7.41
C ALA A 7 -2.16 6.27 6.65
N PRO A 8 -2.06 6.50 5.34
CA PRO A 8 -3.11 7.17 4.58
C PRO A 8 -4.37 6.30 4.39
N ILE A 9 -4.22 4.97 4.42
CA ILE A 9 -5.32 4.02 4.22
C ILE A 9 -5.24 2.87 5.22
N GLU A 10 -6.39 2.24 5.47
CA GLU A 10 -6.55 1.14 6.43
C GLU A 10 -5.66 -0.07 6.11
N ALA A 11 -5.49 -0.40 4.83
CA ALA A 11 -4.66 -1.54 4.41
C ALA A 11 -3.19 -1.37 4.84
N LEU A 12 -2.62 -0.17 4.61
CA LEU A 12 -1.26 0.16 5.02
C LEU A 12 -1.13 0.26 6.54
N ALA A 13 -2.17 0.74 7.24
CA ALA A 13 -2.21 0.72 8.71
C ALA A 13 -2.10 -0.71 9.25
N LYS A 14 -2.90 -1.64 8.72
CA LYS A 14 -2.89 -3.06 9.11
C LYS A 14 -1.58 -3.76 8.78
N GLU A 15 -1.03 -3.51 7.60
CA GLU A 15 0.28 -4.01 7.21
C GLU A 15 1.35 -3.54 8.20
N ARG A 16 1.40 -2.23 8.47
CA ARG A 16 2.35 -1.66 9.42
C ARG A 16 2.15 -2.20 10.83
N TYR A 17 0.91 -2.44 11.26
CA TYR A 17 0.61 -3.04 12.56
C TYR A 17 1.19 -4.45 12.66
N ARG A 18 0.99 -5.30 11.66
CA ARG A 18 1.54 -6.67 11.64
C ARG A 18 3.06 -6.68 11.68
N ASP A 19 3.73 -5.79 10.95
CA ASP A 19 5.18 -5.65 10.97
C ASP A 19 5.68 -5.16 12.34
N TRP A 20 5.09 -4.08 12.84
CA TRP A 20 5.56 -3.42 14.06
C TRP A 20 5.20 -4.16 15.34
N GLU A 21 4.09 -4.91 15.37
CA GLU A 21 3.80 -5.83 16.46
C GLU A 21 4.91 -6.87 16.59
N LYS A 22 5.34 -7.50 15.49
CA LYS A 22 6.45 -8.47 15.51
C LYS A 22 7.76 -7.80 15.92
N LYS A 23 8.10 -6.68 15.29
CA LYS A 23 9.37 -5.97 15.47
C LYS A 23 9.51 -5.31 16.84
N PHE A 24 8.52 -4.54 17.26
CA PHE A 24 8.56 -3.75 18.50
C PHE A 24 7.82 -4.44 19.66
N GLY A 25 6.71 -5.11 19.39
CA GLY A 25 5.97 -5.86 20.41
C GLY A 25 6.69 -7.14 20.82
N GLY A 26 7.03 -8.00 19.85
CA GLY A 26 7.80 -9.22 20.11
C GLY A 26 9.25 -8.93 20.51
N GLY A 27 9.93 -8.08 19.76
CA GLY A 27 11.35 -7.78 19.97
C GLY A 27 11.62 -6.91 21.21
N LEU A 28 11.04 -5.71 21.25
CA LEU A 28 11.31 -4.71 22.31
C LEU A 28 10.29 -4.70 23.46
N LYS A 29 9.28 -5.58 23.43
CA LYS A 29 8.19 -5.65 24.41
C LYS A 29 7.40 -4.34 24.55
N LEU A 30 7.37 -3.54 23.49
CA LEU A 30 6.58 -2.32 23.44
C LEU A 30 5.13 -2.63 23.11
N LYS A 31 4.19 -1.92 23.74
CA LYS A 31 2.78 -2.10 23.44
C LYS A 31 2.39 -1.39 22.14
N VAL A 32 2.31 -2.15 21.05
CA VAL A 32 1.81 -1.69 19.74
C VAL A 32 0.30 -1.91 19.68
N VAL A 33 -0.44 -0.89 19.26
CA VAL A 33 -1.91 -0.96 19.11
C VAL A 33 -2.35 -0.32 17.80
N GLU A 34 -3.38 -0.87 17.18
CA GLU A 34 -4.08 -0.32 16.03
C GLU A 34 -5.42 0.27 16.48
N LEU A 35 -5.74 1.50 16.08
CA LEU A 35 -7.04 2.10 16.37
C LEU A 35 -8.14 1.44 15.53
N THR A 36 -9.32 1.26 16.13
CA THR A 36 -10.46 0.57 15.50
C THR A 36 -11.45 1.54 14.87
N GLY A 37 -11.43 2.82 15.28
CA GLY A 37 -12.42 3.84 14.88
C GLY A 37 -13.57 3.99 15.87
N GLU A 38 -13.68 3.11 16.87
CA GLU A 38 -14.63 3.26 17.96
C GLU A 38 -14.02 4.07 19.09
N THR A 39 -14.52 5.29 19.32
CA THR A 39 -13.91 6.27 20.23
C THR A 39 -13.67 5.75 21.65
N ALA A 40 -14.61 4.99 22.24
CA ALA A 40 -14.45 4.50 23.61
C ALA A 40 -13.34 3.44 23.72
N THR A 41 -13.26 2.55 22.74
CA THR A 41 -12.22 1.51 22.63
C THR A 41 -10.86 2.14 22.33
N ASP A 42 -10.83 3.08 21.38
CA ASP A 42 -9.61 3.78 20.97
C ASP A 42 -8.99 4.61 22.09
N LEU A 43 -9.79 5.18 22.99
CA LEU A 43 -9.27 5.86 24.18
C LEU A 43 -8.54 4.90 25.13
N LYS A 44 -9.07 3.67 25.32
CA LYS A 44 -8.43 2.63 26.13
C LYS A 44 -7.16 2.09 25.45
N LEU A 45 -7.16 1.98 24.12
CA LEU A 45 -5.99 1.60 23.35
C LEU A 45 -4.89 2.65 23.46
N LEU A 46 -5.23 3.93 23.30
CA LEU A 46 -4.29 5.05 23.43
C LEU A 46 -3.68 5.17 24.83
N GLU A 47 -4.46 4.88 25.88
CA GLU A 47 -3.98 4.87 27.26
C GLU A 47 -2.88 3.81 27.46
N LYS A 48 -3.09 2.61 26.92
CA LYS A 48 -2.20 1.45 27.10
C LYS A 48 -1.06 1.40 26.08
N GLY A 49 -1.25 1.96 24.89
CA GLY A 49 -0.33 1.89 23.77
C GLY A 49 0.88 2.79 23.93
N GLN A 50 2.05 2.28 23.53
CA GLN A 50 3.28 3.07 23.37
C GLN A 50 3.50 3.44 21.90
N VAL A 51 3.11 2.55 20.98
CA VAL A 51 3.10 2.79 19.53
C VAL A 51 1.67 2.61 19.04
N ILE A 52 1.08 3.68 18.50
CA ILE A 52 -0.31 3.74 18.07
C ILE A 52 -0.32 3.88 16.56
N ILE A 53 -1.01 2.96 15.88
CA ILE A 53 -1.18 2.96 14.44
C ILE A 53 -2.62 3.39 14.13
N SER A 54 -2.76 4.33 13.19
CA SER A 54 -4.04 4.97 12.88
C SER A 54 -4.16 5.32 11.40
N THR A 55 -5.38 5.59 10.95
CA THR A 55 -5.68 6.38 9.74
C THR A 55 -5.98 7.84 10.11
N PRO A 56 -6.07 8.76 9.14
CA PRO A 56 -6.36 10.16 9.43
C PRO A 56 -7.71 10.36 10.14
N GLU A 57 -8.74 9.62 9.73
CA GLU A 57 -10.11 9.72 10.26
C GLU A 57 -10.17 9.27 11.71
N LYS A 58 -9.54 8.13 12.02
CA LYS A 58 -9.50 7.57 13.39
C LYS A 58 -8.76 8.52 14.33
N TRP A 59 -7.65 9.10 13.88
CA TRP A 59 -6.90 10.06 14.68
C TRP A 59 -7.63 11.41 14.82
N ASP A 60 -8.35 11.85 13.78
CA ASP A 60 -9.15 13.06 13.84
C ASP A 60 -10.23 12.96 14.94
N ALA A 61 -10.97 11.85 14.97
CA ALA A 61 -11.99 11.59 15.99
C ALA A 61 -11.43 11.63 17.42
N LEU A 62 -10.21 11.11 17.62
CA LEU A 62 -9.52 11.16 18.91
C LEU A 62 -8.93 12.52 19.27
N SER A 63 -8.41 13.27 18.30
CA SER A 63 -7.66 14.49 18.58
C SER A 63 -8.54 15.75 18.67
N ARG A 64 -9.79 15.73 18.17
CA ARG A 64 -10.73 16.87 18.31
C ARG A 64 -10.91 17.37 19.74
N ARG A 65 -10.91 16.46 20.73
CA ARG A 65 -11.07 16.76 22.17
C ARG A 65 -9.76 16.70 22.95
N TRP A 66 -8.63 17.01 22.30
CA TRP A 66 -7.29 16.88 22.88
C TRP A 66 -7.13 17.58 24.23
N LYS A 67 -7.79 18.73 24.47
CA LYS A 67 -7.74 19.45 25.76
C LYS A 67 -8.22 18.61 26.94
N GLN A 68 -9.22 17.74 26.74
CA GLN A 68 -9.72 16.83 27.78
C GLN A 68 -8.97 15.49 27.82
N ARG A 69 -8.18 15.19 26.78
CA ARG A 69 -7.54 13.88 26.56
C ARG A 69 -6.04 13.96 26.81
N LYS A 70 -5.64 13.71 28.07
CA LYS A 70 -4.22 13.75 28.51
C LYS A 70 -3.30 12.89 27.63
N HIS A 71 -3.74 11.72 27.19
CA HIS A 71 -2.90 10.84 26.38
C HIS A 71 -2.61 11.36 24.97
N VAL A 72 -3.48 12.21 24.41
CA VAL A 72 -3.21 12.92 23.14
C VAL A 72 -2.15 14.00 23.35
N GLN A 73 -2.19 14.73 24.47
CA GLN A 73 -1.18 15.73 24.84
C GLN A 73 0.19 15.13 25.18
N GLN A 74 0.22 13.84 25.56
CA GLN A 74 1.44 13.11 25.91
C GLN A 74 2.10 12.40 24.71
N VAL A 75 1.62 12.65 23.49
CA VAL A 75 2.28 12.17 22.26
C VAL A 75 3.62 12.90 22.12
N SER A 76 4.70 12.13 22.02
CA SER A 76 6.07 12.66 21.91
C SER A 76 6.61 12.60 20.47
N LEU A 77 6.06 11.71 19.65
CA LEU A 77 6.41 11.54 18.25
C LEU A 77 5.15 11.29 17.43
N PHE A 78 4.96 12.07 16.38
CA PHE A 78 3.86 11.97 15.44
C PHE A 78 4.44 11.76 14.03
N ILE A 79 4.23 10.56 13.48
CA ILE A 79 4.73 10.13 12.18
C ILE A 79 3.56 10.12 11.20
N ILE A 80 3.73 10.78 10.06
CA ILE A 80 2.75 10.78 8.98
C ILE A 80 3.39 10.10 7.78
N ASP A 81 2.76 9.03 7.31
CA ASP A 81 3.16 8.38 6.07
C ASP A 81 2.42 8.99 4.87
N GLU A 82 3.09 9.01 3.73
CA GLU A 82 2.54 9.48 2.44
C GLU A 82 1.90 10.88 2.49
N LEU A 83 2.59 11.86 3.09
CA LEU A 83 2.07 13.23 3.26
C LEU A 83 1.67 13.92 1.93
N HIS A 84 2.29 13.54 0.81
CA HIS A 84 1.94 14.04 -0.53
C HIS A 84 0.46 13.80 -0.91
N LEU A 85 -0.23 12.86 -0.25
CA LEU A 85 -1.66 12.60 -0.47
C LEU A 85 -2.58 13.69 0.10
N ILE A 86 -2.03 14.73 0.72
CA ILE A 86 -2.77 15.91 1.20
C ILE A 86 -3.60 16.59 0.10
N GLY A 87 -3.16 16.52 -1.16
CA GLY A 87 -3.91 17.07 -2.30
C GLY A 87 -4.99 16.14 -2.86
N GLY A 88 -5.10 14.91 -2.35
CA GLY A 88 -6.00 13.88 -2.87
C GLY A 88 -7.27 13.68 -2.05
N GLN A 89 -7.97 12.58 -2.33
CA GLN A 89 -9.13 12.16 -1.55
C GLN A 89 -8.73 11.82 -0.12
N GLY A 90 -9.42 12.38 0.88
CA GLY A 90 -9.05 12.27 2.30
C GLY A 90 -7.97 13.26 2.76
N GLY A 91 -7.35 13.98 1.83
CA GLY A 91 -6.33 15.00 2.08
C GLY A 91 -6.70 16.09 3.09
N PRO A 92 -7.93 16.66 3.05
CA PRO A 92 -8.34 17.67 4.03
C PRO A 92 -8.33 17.17 5.48
N ILE A 93 -8.64 15.89 5.71
CA ILE A 93 -8.61 15.30 7.06
C ILE A 93 -7.15 15.17 7.51
N LEU A 94 -6.27 14.69 6.62
CA LEU A 94 -4.83 14.60 6.85
C LEU A 94 -4.24 15.98 7.22
N GLU A 95 -4.58 17.01 6.45
CA GLU A 95 -4.17 18.40 6.71
C GLU A 95 -4.62 18.89 8.09
N VAL A 96 -5.88 18.64 8.43
CA VAL A 96 -6.47 19.05 9.72
C VAL A 96 -5.73 18.39 10.88
N ILE A 97 -5.44 17.09 10.82
CA ILE A 97 -4.78 16.41 11.92
C ILE A 97 -3.32 16.83 12.08
N VAL A 98 -2.59 17.05 10.99
CA VAL A 98 -1.20 17.52 11.04
C VAL A 98 -1.15 18.93 11.62
N SER A 99 -2.00 19.82 11.13
CA SER A 99 -2.13 21.19 11.64
C SER A 99 -2.50 21.21 13.12
N ARG A 100 -3.43 20.33 13.54
CA ARG A 100 -3.81 20.18 14.94
C ARG A 100 -2.66 19.68 15.79
N MET A 101 -1.90 18.69 15.36
CA MET A 101 -0.75 18.19 16.13
C MET A 101 0.34 19.26 16.25
N ARG A 102 0.59 20.05 15.20
CA ARG A 102 1.48 21.21 15.26
C ARG A 102 0.98 22.27 16.24
N TYR A 103 -0.33 22.55 16.24
CA TYR A 103 -0.94 23.46 17.20
C TYR A 103 -0.84 22.94 18.63
N ILE A 104 -1.13 21.66 18.88
CA ILE A 104 -0.97 21.06 20.21
C ILE A 104 0.48 21.21 20.68
N ALA A 105 1.46 20.94 19.81
CA ALA A 105 2.88 21.06 20.12
C ALA A 105 3.32 22.48 20.54
N SER A 106 2.58 23.53 20.15
CA SER A 106 2.84 24.91 20.60
C SER A 106 2.15 25.27 21.91
N GLN A 107 1.17 24.46 22.36
CA GLN A 107 0.38 24.70 23.57
C GLN A 107 0.84 23.86 24.76
N VAL A 108 1.43 22.68 24.50
CA VAL A 108 1.92 21.80 25.56
C VAL A 108 3.40 22.04 25.84
N GLU A 109 3.83 21.86 27.08
CA GLU A 109 5.25 21.96 27.46
C GLU A 109 6.11 20.86 26.81
N ASN A 110 5.50 19.69 26.56
CA ASN A 110 6.18 18.55 25.96
C ASN A 110 6.35 18.75 24.45
N LYS A 111 7.59 18.83 23.98
CA LYS A 111 7.90 18.90 22.55
C LYS A 111 7.40 17.65 21.82
N ILE A 112 6.54 17.85 20.83
CA ILE A 112 6.11 16.79 19.90
C ILE A 112 7.02 16.83 18.68
N ARG A 113 7.75 15.75 18.42
CA ARG A 113 8.50 15.60 17.16
C ARG A 113 7.55 15.16 16.06
N ILE A 114 7.49 15.92 14.97
CA ILE A 114 6.74 15.54 13.77
C ILE A 114 7.73 14.98 12.73
N VAL A 115 7.41 13.82 12.17
CA VAL A 115 8.15 13.20 11.07
C VAL A 115 7.16 12.94 9.95
N ALA A 116 7.35 13.56 8.80
CA ALA A 116 6.54 13.31 7.62
C ALA A 116 7.36 12.52 6.59
N LEU A 117 6.78 11.44 6.10
CA LEU A 117 7.29 10.64 4.99
C LEU A 117 6.46 10.97 3.75
N SER A 118 7.12 11.07 2.61
CA SER A 118 6.50 11.46 1.36
C SER A 118 7.33 11.01 0.18
N THR A 119 6.69 10.91 -0.99
CA THR A 119 7.38 10.90 -2.28
C THR A 119 8.04 12.26 -2.55
N SER A 120 8.85 12.33 -3.61
CA SER A 120 9.49 13.56 -4.08
C SER A 120 8.46 14.66 -4.36
N LEU A 121 8.66 15.85 -3.78
CA LEU A 121 7.73 16.97 -3.92
C LEU A 121 8.40 18.20 -4.54
N ALA A 122 7.73 18.84 -5.50
CA ALA A 122 8.20 20.09 -6.09
C ALA A 122 8.15 21.25 -5.06
N ASN A 123 7.14 21.25 -4.20
CA ASN A 123 6.89 22.26 -3.17
C ASN A 123 7.23 21.76 -1.75
N ALA A 124 8.22 20.87 -1.61
CA ALA A 124 8.59 20.28 -0.31
C ALA A 124 8.92 21.33 0.78
N LYS A 125 9.40 22.51 0.38
CA LYS A 125 9.69 23.61 1.29
C LYS A 125 8.44 24.10 2.01
N ASP A 126 7.34 24.31 1.29
CA ASP A 126 6.08 24.79 1.86
C ASP A 126 5.51 23.78 2.86
N LEU A 127 5.56 22.48 2.53
CA LEU A 127 5.15 21.42 3.46
C LEU A 127 6.07 21.34 4.68
N GLY A 128 7.38 21.47 4.48
CA GLY A 128 8.36 21.50 5.57
C GLY A 128 8.09 22.64 6.55
N GLU A 129 7.89 23.85 6.03
CA GLU A 129 7.54 25.03 6.83
C GLU A 129 6.18 24.87 7.52
N TRP A 130 5.20 24.25 6.85
CA TRP A 130 3.87 23.95 7.39
C TRP A 130 3.87 22.89 8.51
N ILE A 131 4.79 21.93 8.52
CA ILE A 131 4.94 21.00 9.67
C ILE A 131 5.93 21.49 10.73
N GLY A 132 6.65 22.59 10.45
CA GLY A 132 7.67 23.14 11.33
C GLY A 132 9.02 22.44 11.24
N ALA A 133 9.30 21.76 10.12
CA ALA A 133 10.63 21.25 9.82
C ALA A 133 11.59 22.42 9.55
N THR A 134 12.80 22.34 10.12
CA THR A 134 13.87 23.27 9.77
C THR A 134 14.51 22.86 8.45
N SER A 135 15.29 23.75 7.83
CA SER A 135 16.07 23.43 6.63
C SER A 135 16.97 22.21 6.80
N HIS A 136 17.49 21.97 8.01
CA HIS A 136 18.32 20.80 8.34
C HIS A 136 17.52 19.50 8.50
N GLY A 137 16.21 19.60 8.73
CA GLY A 137 15.30 18.46 8.86
C GLY A 137 14.49 18.16 7.59
N LEU A 138 14.68 18.94 6.52
CA LEU A 138 13.97 18.77 5.26
C LEU A 138 14.85 18.01 4.27
N PHE A 139 14.49 16.76 4.00
CA PHE A 139 15.14 15.91 3.00
C PHE A 139 14.18 15.68 1.84
N ASN A 140 14.48 16.25 0.68
CA ASN A 140 13.70 16.09 -0.54
C ASN A 140 14.61 15.61 -1.67
N PHE A 141 14.35 14.42 -2.19
CA PHE A 141 15.18 13.76 -3.19
C PHE A 141 14.43 13.71 -4.53
N PRO A 142 15.11 13.83 -5.68
CA PRO A 142 14.46 13.66 -6.98
C PRO A 142 14.00 12.20 -7.18
N PRO A 143 12.96 11.94 -8.00
CA PRO A 143 12.37 10.62 -8.16
C PRO A 143 13.32 9.49 -8.60
N GLY A 144 14.45 9.85 -9.21
CA GLY A 144 15.50 8.91 -9.64
C GLY A 144 16.39 8.40 -8.50
N VAL A 145 16.39 9.02 -7.33
CA VAL A 145 17.16 8.54 -6.15
C VAL A 145 16.41 7.36 -5.54
N ARG A 146 16.70 6.16 -6.05
CA ARG A 146 16.10 4.90 -5.62
C ARG A 146 17.19 3.84 -5.41
N PRO A 147 17.09 2.98 -4.38
CA PRO A 147 18.03 1.87 -4.20
C PRO A 147 18.04 0.90 -5.39
N VAL A 148 16.87 0.71 -6.01
CA VAL A 148 16.70 -0.07 -7.23
C VAL A 148 16.32 0.89 -8.36
N PRO A 149 17.15 1.05 -9.42
CA PRO A 149 16.82 1.88 -10.57
C PRO A 149 15.49 1.48 -11.20
N LEU A 150 14.75 2.48 -11.69
CA LEU A 150 13.46 2.28 -12.34
C LEU A 150 13.56 2.72 -13.81
N GLU A 151 13.29 1.80 -14.72
CA GLU A 151 13.12 2.09 -16.15
C GLU A 151 11.63 2.24 -16.45
N ILE A 152 11.26 3.33 -17.12
CA ILE A 152 9.87 3.65 -17.44
C ILE A 152 9.72 3.72 -18.96
N HIS A 153 8.84 2.89 -19.51
CA HIS A 153 8.45 2.91 -20.91
C HIS A 153 6.98 3.29 -21.01
N ILE A 154 6.66 4.28 -21.86
CA ILE A 154 5.29 4.73 -22.09
C ILE A 154 4.93 4.41 -23.54
N GLN A 155 3.93 3.55 -23.72
CA GLN A 155 3.39 3.18 -25.04
C GLN A 155 1.99 3.79 -25.18
N GLY A 156 1.85 4.77 -26.08
CA GLY A 156 0.56 5.40 -26.38
C GLY A 156 -0.31 4.51 -27.26
N VAL A 157 -1.60 4.41 -26.94
CA VAL A 157 -2.59 3.71 -27.78
C VAL A 157 -3.68 4.69 -28.18
N ASP A 158 -3.66 5.10 -29.45
CA ASP A 158 -4.57 6.09 -30.01
C ASP A 158 -5.86 5.45 -30.52
N ILE A 159 -6.68 4.98 -29.58
CA ILE A 159 -8.01 4.43 -29.86
C ILE A 159 -8.99 5.08 -28.89
N ALA A 160 -9.97 5.82 -29.42
CA ALA A 160 -10.93 6.56 -28.59
C ALA A 160 -11.85 5.61 -27.79
N ASN A 161 -12.38 4.58 -28.44
CA ASN A 161 -13.28 3.61 -27.82
C ASN A 161 -12.55 2.82 -26.72
N PHE A 162 -13.10 2.82 -25.51
CA PHE A 162 -12.47 2.22 -24.34
C PHE A 162 -12.26 0.70 -24.49
N GLU A 163 -13.26 -0.06 -24.93
CA GLU A 163 -13.15 -1.52 -25.04
C GLU A 163 -12.16 -1.92 -26.14
N ALA A 164 -12.23 -1.25 -27.30
CA ALA A 164 -11.28 -1.49 -28.39
C ALA A 164 -9.84 -1.13 -27.99
N ARG A 165 -9.66 -0.04 -27.23
CA ARG A 165 -8.35 0.34 -26.68
C ARG A 165 -7.83 -0.71 -25.71
N MET A 166 -8.66 -1.21 -24.80
CA MET A 166 -8.26 -2.25 -23.85
C MET A 166 -7.83 -3.54 -24.56
N GLN A 167 -8.58 -3.98 -25.57
CA GLN A 167 -8.21 -5.16 -26.36
C GLN A 167 -6.90 -4.95 -27.14
N ALA A 168 -6.73 -3.77 -27.75
CA ALA A 168 -5.51 -3.43 -28.47
C ALA A 168 -4.27 -3.38 -27.56
N MET A 169 -4.44 -3.10 -26.26
CA MET A 169 -3.37 -3.07 -25.27
C MET A 169 -2.92 -4.47 -24.81
N THR A 170 -3.72 -5.52 -25.00
CA THR A 170 -3.40 -6.82 -24.40
C THR A 170 -2.18 -7.51 -25.01
N LYS A 171 -2.04 -7.51 -26.34
CA LYS A 171 -0.84 -8.08 -26.99
C LYS A 171 0.44 -7.28 -26.66
N PRO A 172 0.46 -5.93 -26.71
CA PRO A 172 1.59 -5.14 -26.21
C PRO A 172 1.94 -5.41 -24.74
N THR A 173 0.94 -5.65 -23.89
CA THR A 173 1.16 -6.03 -22.48
C THR A 173 1.92 -7.34 -22.40
N TYR A 174 1.48 -8.39 -23.11
CA TYR A 174 2.19 -9.66 -23.20
C TYR A 174 3.64 -9.48 -23.69
N THR A 175 3.82 -8.75 -24.80
CA THR A 175 5.15 -8.50 -25.37
C THR A 175 6.06 -7.77 -24.37
N SER A 176 5.51 -6.83 -23.61
CA SER A 176 6.27 -6.10 -22.58
C SER A 176 6.69 -7.02 -21.43
N ILE A 177 5.83 -7.94 -21.00
CA ILE A 177 6.20 -8.96 -20.00
C ILE A 177 7.32 -9.84 -20.56
N ALA A 178 7.17 -10.39 -21.76
CA ALA A 178 8.17 -11.26 -22.38
C ALA A 178 9.53 -10.54 -22.59
N GLN A 179 9.49 -9.24 -22.89
CA GLN A 179 10.69 -8.42 -23.10
C GLN A 179 11.39 -8.03 -21.79
N HIS A 180 10.65 -7.62 -20.77
CA HIS A 180 11.21 -6.98 -19.57
C HIS A 180 11.26 -7.91 -18.35
N ALA A 181 10.36 -8.88 -18.23
CA ALA A 181 10.28 -9.86 -17.14
C ALA A 181 10.93 -11.21 -17.51
N LYS A 182 12.09 -11.17 -18.15
CA LYS A 182 12.83 -12.37 -18.57
C LYS A 182 13.31 -13.22 -17.39
N ASN A 183 13.53 -14.51 -17.64
CA ASN A 183 14.11 -15.49 -16.71
C ASN A 183 13.29 -15.67 -15.42
N GLY A 184 11.96 -15.74 -15.56
CA GLY A 184 11.05 -15.97 -14.43
C GLY A 184 10.96 -14.81 -13.44
N LYS A 185 11.24 -13.58 -13.88
CA LYS A 185 11.02 -12.40 -13.05
C LYS A 185 9.51 -12.14 -12.89
N PRO A 186 9.04 -11.77 -11.69
CA PRO A 186 7.63 -11.49 -11.46
C PRO A 186 7.15 -10.25 -12.22
N ALA A 187 5.89 -10.25 -12.66
CA ALA A 187 5.24 -9.11 -13.31
C ALA A 187 3.83 -8.87 -12.72
N ILE A 188 3.49 -7.61 -12.47
CA ILE A 188 2.15 -7.19 -12.02
C ILE A 188 1.53 -6.34 -13.13
N VAL A 189 0.31 -6.69 -13.55
CA VAL A 189 -0.46 -5.95 -14.55
C VAL A 189 -1.66 -5.30 -13.87
N PHE A 190 -1.65 -3.97 -13.77
CA PHE A 190 -2.81 -3.21 -13.31
C PHE A 190 -3.79 -2.98 -14.46
N VAL A 191 -5.07 -3.24 -14.22
CA VAL A 191 -6.14 -3.09 -15.21
C VAL A 191 -7.31 -2.30 -14.60
N PRO A 192 -8.15 -1.64 -15.42
CA PRO A 192 -9.07 -0.64 -14.91
C PRO A 192 -10.33 -1.20 -14.22
N THR A 193 -10.73 -2.44 -14.50
CA THR A 193 -11.95 -3.02 -13.93
C THR A 193 -11.83 -4.50 -13.64
N ARG A 194 -12.66 -5.00 -12.72
CA ARG A 194 -12.81 -6.43 -12.40
C ARG A 194 -13.03 -7.33 -13.63
N LYS A 195 -13.79 -6.83 -14.63
CA LYS A 195 -14.00 -7.54 -15.90
C LYS A 195 -12.67 -7.74 -16.64
N HIS A 196 -11.87 -6.68 -16.74
CA HIS A 196 -10.59 -6.73 -17.46
C HIS A 196 -9.55 -7.57 -16.73
N VAL A 197 -9.58 -7.65 -15.39
CA VAL A 197 -8.69 -8.56 -14.62
C VAL A 197 -8.78 -9.98 -15.16
N ARG A 198 -10.00 -10.48 -15.38
CA ARG A 198 -10.23 -11.84 -15.89
C ARG A 198 -9.89 -11.96 -17.38
N LEU A 199 -10.38 -11.02 -18.19
CA LEU A 199 -10.14 -11.05 -19.64
C LEU A 199 -8.65 -10.98 -19.98
N THR A 200 -7.92 -10.04 -19.36
CA THR A 200 -6.48 -9.90 -19.56
C THR A 200 -5.74 -11.14 -19.11
N ALA A 201 -6.11 -11.79 -18.00
CA ALA A 201 -5.47 -13.04 -17.58
C ALA A 201 -5.63 -14.16 -18.62
N VAL A 202 -6.84 -14.32 -19.19
CA VAL A 202 -7.09 -15.31 -20.25
C VAL A 202 -6.34 -14.99 -21.53
N ASP A 203 -6.33 -13.73 -21.95
CA ASP A 203 -5.63 -13.29 -23.15
C ASP A 203 -4.12 -13.50 -23.02
N LEU A 204 -3.54 -13.22 -21.84
CA LEU A 204 -2.12 -13.46 -21.57
C LEU A 204 -1.76 -14.94 -21.72
N ILE A 205 -2.57 -15.86 -21.18
CA ILE A 205 -2.39 -17.30 -21.35
C ILE A 205 -2.49 -17.70 -22.83
N THR A 206 -3.48 -17.14 -23.53
CA THR A 206 -3.72 -17.42 -24.95
C THR A 206 -2.52 -16.97 -25.80
N TYR A 207 -2.00 -15.77 -25.57
CA TYR A 207 -0.83 -15.29 -26.28
C TYR A 207 0.44 -16.07 -25.95
N SER A 208 0.60 -16.45 -24.68
CA SER A 208 1.68 -17.31 -24.22
C SER A 208 1.69 -18.65 -24.96
N GLY A 209 0.54 -19.35 -25.02
CA GLY A 209 0.44 -20.64 -25.70
C GLY A 209 0.60 -20.58 -27.22
N ALA A 210 0.41 -19.40 -27.83
CA ALA A 210 0.63 -19.21 -29.27
C ALA A 210 2.10 -18.93 -29.63
N ASP A 211 2.88 -18.37 -28.70
CA ASP A 211 4.24 -17.87 -28.94
C ASP A 211 5.32 -18.92 -28.62
N SER A 212 5.03 -19.86 -27.73
CA SER A 212 5.94 -20.91 -27.29
C SER A 212 5.19 -22.21 -26.95
N SER A 213 5.83 -23.36 -27.19
CA SER A 213 5.38 -24.66 -26.69
C SER A 213 5.62 -24.83 -25.18
N GLU A 214 6.47 -23.99 -24.58
CA GLU A 214 6.74 -23.94 -23.15
C GLU A 214 5.88 -22.86 -22.49
N LYS A 215 5.26 -23.17 -21.34
CA LYS A 215 4.46 -22.23 -20.54
C LYS A 215 5.38 -21.25 -19.81
N PRO A 216 5.61 -20.02 -20.32
CA PRO A 216 6.61 -19.10 -19.81
C PRO A 216 6.23 -18.49 -18.45
N PHE A 217 4.95 -18.55 -18.07
CA PHE A 217 4.45 -18.00 -16.81
C PHE A 217 4.43 -19.02 -15.68
N LEU A 218 4.41 -20.31 -15.97
CA LEU A 218 4.44 -21.36 -14.94
C LEU A 218 5.88 -21.81 -14.74
N LEU A 219 6.50 -21.36 -13.64
CA LEU A 219 7.93 -21.59 -13.41
C LEU A 219 8.26 -22.91 -12.72
N ARG A 220 7.23 -23.60 -12.20
CA ARG A 220 7.35 -24.80 -11.37
C ARG A 220 6.38 -25.89 -11.81
N SER A 221 6.49 -27.06 -11.18
CA SER A 221 5.68 -28.22 -11.54
C SER A 221 4.19 -28.00 -11.21
N LYS A 222 3.31 -28.48 -12.09
CA LYS A 222 1.86 -28.36 -11.87
C LYS A 222 1.40 -29.16 -10.65
N ASP A 223 2.02 -30.31 -10.39
CA ASP A 223 1.66 -31.22 -9.29
C ASP A 223 1.84 -30.57 -7.91
N GLU A 224 2.87 -29.74 -7.75
CA GLU A 224 3.10 -28.99 -6.52
C GLU A 224 2.15 -27.80 -6.35
N LEU A 225 1.55 -27.30 -7.44
CA LEU A 225 0.60 -26.19 -7.44
C LEU A 225 -0.84 -26.65 -7.13
N GLU A 226 -1.19 -27.90 -7.48
CA GLU A 226 -2.53 -28.48 -7.27
C GLU A 226 -3.08 -28.33 -5.84
N PRO A 227 -2.31 -28.56 -4.75
CA PRO A 227 -2.81 -28.39 -3.39
C PRO A 227 -3.27 -26.96 -3.07
N PHE A 228 -2.72 -25.95 -3.76
CA PHE A 228 -3.13 -24.55 -3.63
C PHE A 228 -4.35 -24.27 -4.49
N ILE A 229 -4.36 -24.70 -5.75
CA ILE A 229 -5.48 -24.53 -6.69
C ILE A 229 -6.77 -25.17 -6.14
N ASN A 230 -6.66 -26.33 -5.49
CA ASN A 230 -7.80 -27.04 -4.93
C ASN A 230 -8.52 -26.28 -3.78
N LYS A 231 -7.85 -25.28 -3.19
CA LYS A 231 -8.43 -24.43 -2.15
C LYS A 231 -9.07 -23.15 -2.70
N ILE A 232 -8.79 -22.81 -3.95
CA ILE A 232 -9.37 -21.64 -4.61
C ILE A 232 -10.87 -21.88 -4.84
N SER A 233 -11.69 -20.85 -4.64
CA SER A 233 -13.13 -20.94 -4.89
C SER A 233 -13.52 -20.45 -6.29
N ASP A 234 -12.82 -19.44 -6.83
CA ASP A 234 -13.11 -18.92 -8.16
C ASP A 234 -12.60 -19.86 -9.27
N GLU A 235 -13.53 -20.45 -10.03
CA GLU A 235 -13.23 -21.45 -11.06
C GLU A 235 -12.34 -20.92 -12.19
N MET A 236 -12.52 -19.65 -12.57
CA MET A 236 -11.70 -19.05 -13.62
C MET A 236 -10.27 -18.81 -13.11
N LEU A 237 -10.11 -18.42 -11.84
CA LEU A 237 -8.81 -18.26 -11.21
C LEU A 237 -8.04 -19.59 -11.11
N LYS A 238 -8.72 -20.71 -10.88
CA LYS A 238 -8.09 -22.05 -10.92
C LYS A 238 -7.46 -22.32 -12.29
N VAL A 239 -8.22 -22.06 -13.35
CA VAL A 239 -7.76 -22.26 -14.73
C VAL A 239 -6.56 -21.38 -15.02
N THR A 240 -6.61 -20.08 -14.69
CA THR A 240 -5.51 -19.19 -15.00
C THR A 240 -4.26 -19.46 -14.16
N LEU A 241 -4.41 -19.77 -12.87
CA LEU A 241 -3.30 -20.15 -12.00
C LEU A 241 -2.59 -21.42 -12.49
N SER A 242 -3.34 -22.40 -13.01
CA SER A 242 -2.75 -23.63 -13.56
C SER A 242 -1.85 -23.40 -14.78
N GLU A 243 -1.95 -22.21 -15.38
CA GLU A 243 -1.12 -21.73 -16.49
C GLU A 243 -0.10 -20.66 -16.06
N GLY A 244 0.05 -20.42 -14.74
CA GLY A 244 1.02 -19.47 -14.17
C GLY A 244 0.52 -18.02 -14.10
N VAL A 245 -0.77 -17.75 -14.33
CA VAL A 245 -1.33 -16.38 -14.28
C VAL A 245 -2.37 -16.26 -13.17
N GLY A 246 -1.96 -15.67 -12.04
CA GLY A 246 -2.87 -15.26 -10.98
C GLY A 246 -3.51 -13.90 -11.26
N TYR A 247 -4.69 -13.67 -10.71
CA TYR A 247 -5.34 -12.36 -10.80
C TYR A 247 -6.03 -11.98 -9.48
N LEU A 248 -6.15 -10.67 -9.21
CA LEU A 248 -6.75 -10.14 -8.00
C LEU A 248 -7.80 -9.06 -8.33
N HIS A 249 -8.93 -9.11 -7.63
CA HIS A 249 -9.97 -8.08 -7.67
C HIS A 249 -10.78 -8.07 -6.37
N GLU A 250 -11.51 -7.00 -6.09
CA GLU A 250 -12.27 -6.78 -4.85
C GLU A 250 -13.35 -7.84 -4.56
N GLY A 251 -13.83 -8.53 -5.59
CA GLY A 251 -14.80 -9.62 -5.44
C GLY A 251 -14.23 -11.00 -5.10
N LEU A 252 -12.91 -11.15 -4.90
CA LEU A 252 -12.33 -12.42 -4.45
C LEU A 252 -12.49 -12.56 -2.94
N ASN A 253 -12.63 -13.80 -2.46
CA ASN A 253 -12.60 -14.05 -1.03
C ASN A 253 -11.15 -13.92 -0.49
N SER A 254 -11.01 -13.77 0.84
CA SER A 254 -9.69 -13.56 1.46
C SER A 254 -8.73 -14.74 1.27
N LEU A 255 -9.23 -15.98 1.24
CA LEU A 255 -8.39 -17.16 1.04
C LEU A 255 -7.80 -17.21 -0.38
N ASP A 256 -8.62 -16.94 -1.40
CA ASP A 256 -8.18 -16.87 -2.80
C ASP A 256 -7.12 -15.77 -2.96
N HIS A 257 -7.36 -14.60 -2.36
CA HIS A 257 -6.41 -13.50 -2.37
C HIS A 257 -5.06 -13.88 -1.72
N ASP A 258 -5.11 -14.49 -0.52
CA ASP A 258 -3.91 -14.88 0.23
C ASP A 258 -3.10 -15.95 -0.52
N ILE A 259 -3.77 -16.92 -1.15
CA ILE A 259 -3.10 -17.95 -1.95
C ILE A 259 -2.39 -17.33 -3.15
N VAL A 260 -3.06 -16.47 -3.92
CA VAL A 260 -2.44 -15.80 -5.09
C VAL A 260 -1.24 -14.97 -4.66
N ALA A 261 -1.35 -14.20 -3.57
CA ALA A 261 -0.24 -13.40 -3.05
C ALA A 261 0.95 -14.28 -2.63
N GLN A 262 0.70 -15.37 -1.90
CA GLN A 262 1.75 -16.31 -1.47
C GLN A 262 2.44 -16.99 -2.65
N LEU A 263 1.68 -17.42 -3.67
CA LEU A 263 2.25 -18.03 -4.87
C LEU A 263 3.15 -17.04 -5.62
N PHE A 264 2.69 -15.80 -5.78
CA PHE A 264 3.47 -14.74 -6.43
C PHE A 264 4.76 -14.41 -5.67
N GLU A 265 4.68 -14.26 -4.34
CA GLU A 265 5.85 -14.00 -3.48
C GLU A 265 6.86 -15.17 -3.50
N ALA A 266 6.37 -16.40 -3.57
CA ALA A 266 7.20 -17.59 -3.64
C ALA A 266 7.81 -17.83 -5.04
N GLY A 267 7.44 -17.04 -6.05
CA GLY A 267 7.95 -17.16 -7.42
C GLY A 267 7.44 -18.41 -8.15
N TRP A 268 6.12 -18.62 -8.09
CA TRP A 268 5.40 -19.60 -8.90
C TRP A 268 5.10 -19.06 -10.31
#